data_AF-A0A9Q1AEL4-F1
#
_entry.id   AF-A0A9Q1AEL4-F1
#
_cell.length_a   1.000
_cell.length_b   1.000
_cell.length_c   1.000
_cell.angle_alpha   90.00
_cell.angle_beta   90.00
_cell.angle_gamma   90.00
#
_symmetry.space_group_name_H-M   'P 1'
#
loop_
_entity.id
_entity.type
_entity.pdbx_description
1 polymer ?
#
loop_
_entity_poly.entity_id
_entity_poly.type
_entity_poly.pdbx_seq_one_letter_code
_entity_poly.pdbx_strand_id
1 'polypeptide(L)'
;MEATQSPAVSASTLKNVNVSATSISRKLTTSILTWPSSTNPKVLHLYVPKNPVQRNNTFLSLTRCSTKPNTNTNNETDQDSTPESNSNQEPQYPSTPISSNDSLPSNSLPSQSLSRGLVFDLGPSNSWDDKEIGSPVVKRFLSDEEERWYMWYHGNSTQNAGSADSIGLAVSSNGIHWERGVGPVSSSGGVGLVMKCSQDWWAFDTTSIRPGEVVVMSSSKVRASSAVYWLYYSGFSSEKVDYTDDDSLEFRLENPERFCLDNVNSGDFDKGKIFKSLPGLAMSQDGRHWARIEGEHHSGALFDVGSEREWDSMFIAGPRVVFHGNSDLRMYYHSFDVESGQFGIGIARSRDGINWMKLGRIIGGGKTSSFDEFGAINACVVRNKKDGKYLMAYEGVAADGKRSIGLAVSPDGLKDWRRFQDEAVLEASVKDGWDNKGVGSPCLVQMDGEVDEWRLYYRGFGNGGRAGIGMAISQGNDVSSFRRWKGFHL
;
A
#
# COMPACT_ATOMS: atom_id res chain seq x y z
N MET A 1 71.82 -21.40 21.47
CA MET A 1 70.56 -21.76 20.81
C MET A 1 69.45 -21.06 21.57
N GLU A 2 69.15 -19.83 21.16
CA GLU A 2 68.04 -19.06 21.72
C GLU A 2 66.74 -19.50 21.06
N ALA A 3 65.74 -19.82 21.88
CA ALA A 3 64.34 -19.90 21.47
C ALA A 3 63.54 -19.01 22.42
N THR A 4 63.12 -17.86 21.89
CA THR A 4 62.29 -16.84 22.52
C THR A 4 60.86 -17.35 22.77
N GLN A 5 60.41 -17.26 24.02
CA GLN A 5 59.02 -17.43 24.44
C GLN A 5 58.22 -16.14 24.22
N SER A 6 56.98 -16.30 23.77
CA SER A 6 55.94 -15.27 23.64
C SER A 6 55.23 -14.99 24.98
N PRO A 7 54.71 -13.77 25.23
CA PRO A 7 54.14 -13.41 26.53
C PRO A 7 52.63 -13.73 26.63
N ALA A 8 52.22 -14.08 27.85
CA ALA A 8 50.85 -14.30 28.26
C ALA A 8 50.08 -12.97 28.46
N VAL A 9 48.82 -12.95 28.03
CA VAL A 9 47.87 -11.83 28.25
C VAL A 9 47.01 -12.13 29.48
N SER A 10 46.91 -11.14 30.36
CA SER A 10 46.25 -11.17 31.66
C SER A 10 44.71 -11.12 31.54
N ALA A 11 44.03 -11.98 32.31
CA ALA A 11 42.57 -11.95 32.49
C ALA A 11 42.19 -10.95 33.59
N SER A 12 41.37 -9.95 33.26
CA SER A 12 40.80 -9.00 34.22
C SER A 12 39.38 -9.41 34.63
N THR A 13 39.19 -9.64 35.93
CA THR A 13 37.94 -9.99 36.60
C THR A 13 36.94 -8.82 36.59
N LEU A 14 35.74 -9.03 36.03
CA LEU A 14 34.62 -8.09 36.12
C LEU A 14 33.88 -8.27 37.46
N LYS A 15 33.76 -7.18 38.22
CA LYS A 15 33.00 -7.10 39.47
C LYS A 15 31.50 -6.96 39.17
N ASN A 16 30.69 -7.85 39.74
CA ASN A 16 29.23 -7.74 39.77
C ASN A 16 28.81 -6.56 40.65
N VAL A 17 27.97 -5.67 40.11
CA VAL A 17 27.28 -4.61 40.85
C VAL A 17 25.81 -5.04 40.98
N ASN A 18 25.43 -5.43 42.20
CA ASN A 18 24.03 -5.64 42.59
C ASN A 18 23.39 -4.28 42.89
N VAL A 19 22.37 -3.90 42.11
CA VAL A 19 21.48 -2.78 42.46
C VAL A 19 20.16 -3.35 42.94
N SER A 20 19.90 -3.21 44.23
CA SER A 20 18.64 -3.60 44.87
C SER A 20 17.53 -2.61 44.50
N ALA A 21 16.46 -3.11 43.87
CA ALA A 21 15.26 -2.34 43.58
C ALA A 21 14.34 -2.31 44.82
N THR A 22 14.17 -1.14 45.42
CA THR A 22 13.13 -0.87 46.42
C THR A 22 11.79 -0.62 45.74
N SER A 23 10.81 -1.47 46.01
CA SER A 23 9.42 -1.33 45.57
C SER A 23 8.67 -0.29 46.42
N ILE A 24 8.08 0.71 45.77
CA ILE A 24 7.13 1.65 46.40
C ILE A 24 5.73 1.24 45.97
N SER A 25 5.01 0.55 46.85
CA SER A 25 3.61 0.21 46.67
C SER A 25 2.72 1.42 46.96
N ARG A 26 2.15 2.04 45.93
CA ARG A 26 1.03 2.99 46.09
C ARG A 26 -0.29 2.22 46.09
N LYS A 27 -0.95 2.15 47.25
CA LYS A 27 -2.34 1.73 47.39
C LYS A 27 -3.26 2.76 46.74
N LEU A 28 -4.00 2.37 45.71
CA LEU A 28 -5.15 3.12 45.21
C LEU A 28 -6.42 2.51 45.81
N THR A 29 -7.09 3.29 46.64
CA THR A 29 -8.42 3.01 47.19
C THR A 29 -9.49 3.29 46.13
N THR A 30 -10.24 2.24 45.77
CA THR A 30 -11.42 2.29 44.92
C THR A 30 -12.60 2.86 45.70
N SER A 31 -13.16 3.99 45.28
CA SER A 31 -14.44 4.49 45.76
C SER A 31 -15.48 4.35 44.67
N ILE A 32 -16.41 3.40 44.88
CA ILE A 32 -17.61 3.17 44.10
C ILE A 32 -18.62 4.27 44.45
N LEU A 33 -19.07 5.02 43.45
CA LEU A 33 -20.24 5.88 43.54
C LEU A 33 -21.19 5.49 42.41
N THR A 34 -22.28 4.84 42.79
CA THR A 34 -23.47 4.63 41.97
C THR A 34 -24.41 5.84 42.08
N TRP A 35 -25.40 5.91 41.17
CA TRP A 35 -26.75 6.55 41.23
C TRP A 35 -27.06 7.37 39.94
N PRO A 36 -28.33 7.61 39.56
CA PRO A 36 -29.19 6.69 38.81
C PRO A 36 -29.76 7.31 37.51
N SER A 37 -30.44 6.48 36.72
CA SER A 37 -31.18 6.81 35.49
C SER A 37 -32.43 7.68 35.72
N SER A 38 -32.67 8.68 34.85
CA SER A 38 -34.00 9.31 34.64
C SER A 38 -34.06 10.17 33.36
N THR A 39 -34.80 9.69 32.36
CA THR A 39 -35.76 10.38 31.45
C THR A 39 -35.45 11.76 30.81
N ASN A 40 -35.23 11.75 29.48
CA ASN A 40 -35.95 12.45 28.36
C ASN A 40 -36.41 13.94 28.47
N PRO A 41 -36.69 14.63 27.33
CA PRO A 41 -35.80 15.16 26.29
C PRO A 41 -35.95 16.70 26.13
N LYS A 42 -34.97 17.41 25.56
CA LYS A 42 -35.21 18.80 25.05
C LYS A 42 -34.55 19.05 23.71
N VAL A 43 -35.43 19.19 22.72
CA VAL A 43 -35.22 19.75 21.39
C VAL A 43 -34.62 21.15 21.50
N LEU A 44 -33.55 21.43 20.75
CA LEU A 44 -33.13 22.78 20.46
C LEU A 44 -32.98 22.96 18.94
N HIS A 45 -33.97 23.63 18.35
CA HIS A 45 -33.87 24.25 17.04
C HIS A 45 -32.92 25.45 17.12
N LEU A 46 -31.90 25.50 16.27
CA LEU A 46 -31.24 26.76 15.94
C LEU A 46 -31.08 26.91 14.42
N TYR A 47 -31.66 28.02 13.97
CA TYR A 47 -31.86 28.46 12.61
C TYR A 47 -30.61 29.21 12.11
N VAL A 48 -30.29 29.01 10.85
CA VAL A 48 -29.26 29.72 10.08
C VAL A 48 -29.72 31.15 9.78
N PRO A 49 -28.80 32.13 9.68
CA PRO A 49 -28.90 33.08 8.59
C PRO A 49 -27.64 33.11 7.72
N LYS A 50 -27.91 33.06 6.41
CA LYS A 50 -26.99 33.34 5.31
C LYS A 50 -26.74 34.86 5.20
N ASN A 51 -25.71 35.17 4.41
CA ASN A 51 -25.60 36.27 3.44
C ASN A 51 -24.68 37.48 3.78
N PRO A 52 -24.14 38.15 2.74
CA PRO A 52 -22.69 38.14 2.46
C PRO A 52 -22.08 39.55 2.40
N VAL A 53 -20.74 39.65 2.32
CA VAL A 53 -20.07 40.92 2.02
C VAL A 53 -19.00 40.75 0.95
N GLN A 54 -19.20 41.47 -0.15
CA GLN A 54 -18.28 41.72 -1.26
C GLN A 54 -17.02 42.47 -0.79
N ARG A 55 -15.88 42.24 -1.46
CA ARG A 55 -14.95 43.33 -1.78
C ARG A 55 -14.11 43.03 -3.02
N ASN A 56 -13.87 44.12 -3.75
CA ASN A 56 -13.44 44.21 -5.13
C ASN A 56 -11.95 43.97 -5.40
N ASN A 57 -11.71 43.60 -6.65
CA ASN A 57 -10.49 43.63 -7.47
C ASN A 57 -9.42 44.67 -7.11
N THR A 58 -8.16 44.28 -7.28
CA THR A 58 -7.16 45.11 -7.99
C THR A 58 -6.20 44.23 -8.79
N PHE A 59 -6.13 44.54 -10.09
CA PHE A 59 -5.16 44.06 -11.06
C PHE A 59 -3.80 44.73 -10.81
N LEU A 60 -2.71 43.97 -10.96
CA LEU A 60 -1.41 44.52 -11.39
C LEU A 60 -0.75 43.53 -12.37
N SER A 61 -0.80 43.89 -13.64
CA SER A 61 0.08 43.43 -14.71
C SER A 61 1.40 44.21 -14.67
N LEU A 62 2.47 43.62 -15.23
CA LEU A 62 3.76 44.17 -15.71
C LEU A 62 4.84 43.10 -15.42
N THR A 63 5.83 42.74 -16.22
CA THR A 63 6.19 42.93 -17.65
C THR A 63 7.37 41.99 -17.91
N ARG A 64 7.53 41.54 -19.16
CA ARG A 64 8.76 40.93 -19.69
C ARG A 64 9.99 41.79 -19.40
N CYS A 65 11.13 41.16 -19.08
CA CYS A 65 12.45 41.62 -19.50
C CYS A 65 13.39 40.42 -19.72
N SER A 66 13.81 40.29 -20.98
CA SER A 66 14.99 39.56 -21.45
C SER A 66 16.24 40.40 -21.16
N THR A 67 17.39 39.77 -20.91
CA THR A 67 18.70 40.23 -21.40
C THR A 67 19.77 39.18 -21.15
N LYS A 68 20.40 38.71 -22.24
CA LYS A 68 21.77 38.16 -22.23
C LYS A 68 22.76 39.31 -22.01
N PRO A 69 24.00 38.98 -21.62
CA PRO A 69 25.11 39.40 -22.47
C PRO A 69 26.09 38.27 -22.79
N ASN A 70 26.52 38.23 -24.04
CA ASN A 70 27.74 37.59 -24.50
C ASN A 70 28.95 38.40 -24.02
N THR A 71 30.05 37.74 -23.70
CA THR A 71 31.39 38.26 -24.05
C THR A 71 32.33 37.09 -24.33
N ASN A 72 32.86 37.07 -25.56
CA ASN A 72 33.96 36.25 -26.05
C ASN A 72 35.27 36.61 -25.36
N THR A 73 36.18 35.64 -25.17
CA THR A 73 37.61 35.83 -25.51
C THR A 73 38.23 34.49 -25.89
N ASN A 74 39.09 34.54 -26.91
CA ASN A 74 39.60 33.45 -27.74
C ASN A 74 40.93 32.84 -27.25
N ASN A 75 41.36 31.84 -28.04
CA ASN A 75 42.72 31.33 -28.34
C ASN A 75 43.12 30.05 -27.57
N GLU A 76 43.70 28.99 -28.18
CA GLU A 76 44.17 28.76 -29.56
C GLU A 76 44.49 27.25 -29.76
N THR A 77 44.28 26.77 -31.00
CA THR A 77 44.99 25.71 -31.77
C THR A 77 45.26 24.30 -31.21
N ASP A 78 44.73 23.27 -31.90
CA ASP A 78 45.56 22.45 -32.81
C ASP A 78 44.70 21.66 -33.83
N GLN A 79 45.24 21.56 -35.06
CA GLN A 79 44.68 20.87 -36.23
C GLN A 79 45.07 19.38 -36.24
N ASP A 80 44.22 18.48 -36.76
CA ASP A 80 44.40 17.89 -38.12
C ASP A 80 43.33 16.84 -38.50
N SER A 81 42.61 17.16 -39.58
CA SER A 81 42.23 16.40 -40.80
C SER A 81 42.10 14.85 -40.85
N THR A 82 40.86 14.36 -41.04
CA THR A 82 40.28 13.47 -42.11
C THR A 82 41.15 12.46 -42.92
N PRO A 83 40.61 11.33 -43.48
CA PRO A 83 39.31 11.27 -44.19
C PRO A 83 38.46 9.97 -44.16
N GLU A 84 37.25 10.12 -44.70
CA GLU A 84 36.21 9.14 -45.03
C GLU A 84 36.65 8.04 -46.03
N SER A 85 35.93 6.91 -46.04
CA SER A 85 35.53 6.27 -47.30
C SER A 85 34.34 5.30 -47.14
N ASN A 86 33.30 5.55 -47.94
CA ASN A 86 32.15 4.67 -48.21
C ASN A 86 32.53 3.47 -49.09
N SER A 87 31.81 2.34 -48.95
CA SER A 87 31.47 1.47 -50.09
C SER A 87 30.32 0.50 -49.78
N ASN A 88 29.28 0.56 -50.61
CA ASN A 88 28.18 -0.39 -50.77
C ASN A 88 28.65 -1.76 -51.31
N GLN A 89 27.97 -2.86 -50.96
CA GLN A 89 27.47 -3.89 -51.90
C GLN A 89 26.74 -5.07 -51.19
N GLU A 90 25.50 -5.35 -51.64
CA GLU A 90 24.82 -6.67 -51.64
C GLU A 90 25.55 -7.66 -52.59
N PRO A 91 25.35 -9.01 -52.61
CA PRO A 91 24.03 -9.69 -52.57
C PRO A 91 23.94 -11.18 -52.08
N GLN A 92 22.70 -11.71 -52.13
CA GLN A 92 22.26 -13.11 -52.39
C GLN A 92 21.95 -14.16 -51.28
N TYR A 93 20.80 -14.82 -51.50
CA TYR A 93 20.09 -15.89 -50.79
C TYR A 93 20.74 -17.28 -50.85
N PRO A 94 20.27 -18.23 -50.01
CA PRO A 94 19.82 -19.52 -50.57
C PRO A 94 18.51 -20.11 -49.98
N SER A 95 17.67 -20.57 -50.91
CA SER A 95 16.94 -21.86 -51.05
C SER A 95 16.13 -22.51 -49.91
N THR A 96 14.86 -22.80 -50.27
CA THR A 96 13.84 -23.68 -49.67
C THR A 96 14.25 -25.15 -49.48
N PRO A 97 13.50 -25.90 -48.64
CA PRO A 97 12.84 -27.10 -49.17
C PRO A 97 11.37 -27.29 -48.73
N ILE A 98 10.54 -27.56 -49.74
CA ILE A 98 9.49 -28.59 -49.88
C ILE A 98 8.45 -28.76 -48.76
N SER A 99 7.19 -28.60 -49.19
CA SER A 99 5.94 -28.87 -48.50
C SER A 99 5.70 -30.35 -48.21
N SER A 100 5.12 -30.64 -47.04
CA SER A 100 4.18 -31.74 -46.85
C SER A 100 2.96 -31.22 -46.12
N ASN A 101 1.79 -31.35 -46.77
CA ASN A 101 0.47 -31.08 -46.22
C ASN A 101 0.28 -31.85 -44.91
N ASP A 102 -0.08 -31.14 -43.84
CA ASP A 102 -0.97 -31.68 -42.82
C ASP A 102 -1.80 -30.54 -42.21
N SER A 103 -3.07 -30.85 -42.05
CA SER A 103 -4.20 -29.98 -41.72
C SER A 103 -4.03 -29.11 -40.48
N LEU A 104 -4.34 -27.82 -40.64
CA LEU A 104 -4.57 -26.82 -39.59
C LEU A 104 -5.63 -27.27 -38.56
N PRO A 105 -5.36 -27.09 -37.26
CA PRO A 105 -6.34 -26.50 -36.35
C PRO A 105 -6.04 -25.00 -36.24
N SER A 106 -7.06 -24.18 -36.44
CA SER A 106 -7.02 -22.74 -36.24
C SER A 106 -6.61 -22.39 -34.81
N ASN A 107 -5.33 -22.10 -34.59
CA ASN A 107 -4.86 -21.47 -33.36
C ASN A 107 -5.28 -19.99 -33.38
N SER A 108 -6.36 -19.72 -32.66
CA SER A 108 -6.76 -18.38 -32.25
C SER A 108 -5.58 -17.65 -31.59
N LEU A 109 -5.26 -16.46 -32.09
CA LEU A 109 -4.40 -15.51 -31.36
C LEU A 109 -4.94 -15.35 -29.94
N PRO A 110 -4.11 -15.38 -28.89
CA PRO A 110 -4.58 -15.08 -27.55
C PRO A 110 -5.06 -13.62 -27.52
N SER A 111 -6.31 -13.48 -27.08
CA SER A 111 -7.08 -12.25 -26.94
C SER A 111 -6.32 -11.13 -26.21
N GLN A 112 -5.85 -10.14 -26.97
CA GLN A 112 -5.30 -8.89 -26.42
C GLN A 112 -6.29 -8.12 -25.52
N SER A 113 -7.59 -8.46 -25.51
CA SER A 113 -8.58 -7.82 -24.64
C SER A 113 -8.61 -8.36 -23.20
N LEU A 114 -8.23 -9.62 -22.96
CA LEU A 114 -8.34 -10.26 -21.63
C LEU A 114 -7.30 -9.75 -20.63
N SER A 115 -6.14 -9.27 -21.09
CA SER A 115 -5.04 -8.80 -20.24
C SER A 115 -4.99 -7.28 -20.07
N ARG A 116 -5.97 -6.54 -20.59
CA ARG A 116 -5.94 -5.07 -20.54
C ARG A 116 -5.89 -4.59 -19.09
N GLY A 117 -4.84 -3.85 -18.77
CA GLY A 117 -4.57 -3.33 -17.43
C GLY A 117 -3.86 -4.30 -16.50
N LEU A 118 -3.77 -5.60 -16.79
CA LEU A 118 -3.05 -6.57 -15.94
C LEU A 118 -1.54 -6.40 -16.15
N VAL A 119 -0.79 -6.19 -15.06
CA VAL A 119 0.68 -6.05 -15.11
C VAL A 119 1.40 -7.09 -14.26
N PHE A 120 0.69 -7.75 -13.34
CA PHE A 120 1.26 -8.79 -12.50
C PHE A 120 0.18 -9.82 -12.13
N ASP A 121 0.35 -11.05 -12.62
CA ASP A 121 -0.61 -12.15 -12.52
C ASP A 121 -0.19 -13.16 -11.44
N LEU A 122 -1.05 -14.14 -11.16
CA LEU A 122 -0.77 -15.24 -10.24
C LEU A 122 0.54 -15.95 -10.55
N GLY A 123 1.14 -16.47 -9.48
CA GLY A 123 2.35 -17.27 -9.52
C GLY A 123 2.22 -18.50 -10.43
N PRO A 124 3.34 -19.01 -10.99
CA PRO A 124 3.32 -20.33 -11.60
C PRO A 124 2.90 -21.37 -10.56
N SER A 125 2.32 -22.48 -11.00
CA SER A 125 1.85 -23.54 -10.09
C SER A 125 2.94 -23.97 -9.12
N ASN A 126 2.57 -24.15 -7.85
CA ASN A 126 3.45 -24.48 -6.73
C ASN A 126 4.37 -23.34 -6.26
N SER A 127 4.21 -22.12 -6.77
CA SER A 127 4.83 -20.96 -6.14
C SER A 127 4.04 -20.53 -4.90
N TRP A 128 4.68 -19.73 -4.05
CA TRP A 128 4.10 -19.25 -2.79
C TRP A 128 2.91 -18.28 -2.99
N ASP A 129 2.71 -17.79 -4.21
CA ASP A 129 1.71 -16.81 -4.62
C ASP A 129 0.86 -17.26 -5.83
N ASP A 130 0.68 -18.59 -5.98
CA ASP A 130 -0.05 -19.21 -7.09
C ASP A 130 -1.58 -19.19 -6.95
N LYS A 131 -2.11 -18.87 -5.77
CA LYS A 131 -3.55 -18.88 -5.49
C LYS A 131 -4.18 -17.48 -5.52
N GLU A 132 -3.57 -16.53 -4.81
CA GLU A 132 -4.10 -15.18 -4.63
C GLU A 132 -2.94 -14.20 -4.46
N ILE A 133 -3.09 -13.01 -5.03
CA ILE A 133 -2.16 -11.88 -4.87
C ILE A 133 -2.93 -10.57 -4.71
N GLY A 134 -2.29 -9.58 -4.08
CA GLY A 134 -2.87 -8.25 -3.95
C GLY A 134 -2.11 -7.33 -2.99
N SER A 135 -2.83 -6.32 -2.48
CA SER A 135 -2.30 -5.27 -1.60
C SER A 135 -0.94 -4.71 -2.07
N PRO A 136 -0.82 -4.23 -3.33
CA PRO A 136 0.46 -3.74 -3.81
C PRO A 136 0.93 -2.51 -3.01
N VAL A 137 2.23 -2.47 -2.74
CA VAL A 137 2.97 -1.31 -2.25
C VAL A 137 4.11 -1.06 -3.22
N VAL A 138 3.91 -0.12 -4.13
CA VAL A 138 4.84 0.19 -5.22
C VAL A 138 5.69 1.41 -4.86
N LYS A 139 7.00 1.29 -5.06
CA LYS A 139 7.97 2.37 -4.89
C LYS A 139 8.84 2.52 -6.14
N ARG A 140 8.93 3.75 -6.61
CA ARG A 140 9.80 4.18 -7.70
C ARG A 140 11.02 4.89 -7.14
N PHE A 141 12.20 4.48 -7.57
CA PHE A 141 13.48 5.11 -7.25
C PHE A 141 14.15 5.54 -8.54
N LEU A 142 14.41 6.83 -8.68
CA LEU A 142 15.16 7.39 -9.80
C LEU A 142 16.58 7.73 -9.36
N SER A 143 17.53 7.34 -10.19
CA SER A 143 18.92 7.76 -10.14
C SER A 143 19.36 8.25 -11.51
N ASP A 144 20.53 8.88 -11.60
CA ASP A 144 21.06 9.40 -12.88
C ASP A 144 21.30 8.26 -13.90
N GLU A 145 21.53 7.04 -13.43
CA GLU A 145 21.89 5.88 -14.26
C GLU A 145 20.75 4.88 -14.46
N GLU A 146 19.81 4.80 -13.51
CA GLU A 146 18.81 3.74 -13.48
C GLU A 146 17.48 4.19 -12.86
N GLU A 147 16.38 3.74 -13.47
CA GLU A 147 15.04 3.75 -12.89
C GLU A 147 14.73 2.37 -12.31
N ARG A 148 14.47 2.30 -11.00
CA ARG A 148 14.18 1.06 -10.28
C ARG A 148 12.83 1.12 -9.61
N TRP A 149 12.07 0.05 -9.75
CA TRP A 149 10.76 -0.12 -9.15
C TRP A 149 10.76 -1.36 -8.25
N TYR A 150 10.15 -1.21 -7.08
CA TYR A 150 9.91 -2.30 -6.14
C TYR A 150 8.42 -2.39 -5.88
N MET A 151 7.89 -3.61 -5.81
CA MET A 151 6.53 -3.89 -5.40
C MET A 151 6.58 -4.93 -4.28
N TRP A 152 6.19 -4.51 -3.08
CA TRP A 152 5.83 -5.46 -2.03
C TRP A 152 4.35 -5.79 -2.17
N TYR A 153 4.02 -7.07 -2.10
CA TYR A 153 2.64 -7.54 -2.30
C TYR A 153 2.37 -8.74 -1.41
N HIS A 154 1.11 -9.00 -1.10
CA HIS A 154 0.74 -10.25 -0.44
C HIS A 154 0.54 -11.35 -1.48
N GLY A 155 0.86 -12.58 -1.09
CA GLY A 155 0.61 -13.77 -1.87
C GLY A 155 0.18 -14.93 -0.99
N ASN A 156 -0.58 -15.85 -1.58
CA ASN A 156 -1.12 -17.04 -0.96
C ASN A 156 -0.93 -18.25 -1.90
N SER A 157 -0.71 -19.45 -1.33
CA SER A 157 -0.50 -20.67 -2.11
C SER A 157 -1.63 -21.70 -1.97
N THR A 158 -1.83 -22.48 -3.04
CA THR A 158 -2.73 -23.63 -3.07
C THR A 158 -2.22 -24.85 -2.28
N GLN A 159 -0.91 -24.93 -2.03
CA GLN A 159 -0.26 -26.12 -1.46
C GLN A 159 -0.64 -26.39 0.00
N ASN A 160 -1.09 -25.38 0.74
CA ASN A 160 -1.49 -25.54 2.13
C ASN A 160 -2.97 -25.21 2.28
N ALA A 161 -3.79 -26.19 2.64
CA ALA A 161 -5.15 -25.94 3.09
C ALA A 161 -5.09 -25.02 4.33
N GLY A 162 -5.61 -23.80 4.23
CA GLY A 162 -5.45 -22.76 5.26
C GLY A 162 -4.22 -21.85 5.11
N SER A 163 -3.59 -21.85 3.93
CA SER A 163 -2.43 -21.01 3.59
C SER A 163 -2.59 -19.55 4.04
N ALA A 164 -1.69 -19.13 4.94
CA ALA A 164 -1.55 -17.78 5.45
C ALA A 164 -0.97 -16.85 4.39
N ASP A 165 -1.49 -15.62 4.30
CA ASP A 165 -0.89 -14.62 3.42
C ASP A 165 0.54 -14.32 3.89
N SER A 166 1.44 -14.19 2.93
CA SER A 166 2.83 -13.82 3.15
C SER A 166 3.20 -12.63 2.27
N ILE A 167 4.31 -11.93 2.58
CA ILE A 167 4.75 -10.75 1.84
C ILE A 167 5.92 -11.13 0.94
N GLY A 168 5.80 -10.81 -0.34
CA GLY A 168 6.88 -10.93 -1.32
C GLY A 168 7.33 -9.60 -1.89
N LEU A 169 8.42 -9.66 -2.64
CA LEU A 169 9.01 -8.57 -3.38
C LEU A 169 9.14 -8.95 -4.85
N ALA A 170 8.66 -8.07 -5.72
CA ALA A 170 8.93 -8.06 -7.15
C ALA A 170 9.68 -6.77 -7.54
N VAL A 171 10.50 -6.82 -8.58
CA VAL A 171 11.26 -5.65 -9.08
C VAL A 171 10.93 -5.37 -10.54
N SER A 172 11.12 -4.13 -10.97
CA SER A 172 10.92 -3.72 -12.36
C SER A 172 11.85 -2.55 -12.72
N SER A 173 12.23 -2.46 -13.99
CA SER A 173 12.97 -1.31 -14.53
C SER A 173 12.06 -0.21 -15.07
N ASN A 174 10.77 -0.48 -15.28
CA ASN A 174 9.83 0.44 -15.91
C ASN A 174 8.48 0.56 -15.21
N GLY A 175 8.25 -0.21 -14.14
CA GLY A 175 7.00 -0.28 -13.38
C GLY A 175 5.86 -0.99 -14.10
N ILE A 176 6.13 -1.66 -15.22
CA ILE A 176 5.15 -2.35 -16.07
C ILE A 176 5.46 -3.84 -16.13
N HIS A 177 6.72 -4.19 -16.38
CA HIS A 177 7.19 -5.58 -16.44
C HIS A 177 7.91 -5.92 -15.15
N TRP A 178 7.37 -6.89 -14.43
CA TRP A 178 7.81 -7.23 -13.09
C TRP A 178 8.51 -8.58 -13.07
N GLU A 179 9.70 -8.61 -12.50
CA GLU A 179 10.43 -9.83 -12.16
C GLU A 179 9.98 -10.33 -10.79
N ARG A 180 9.68 -11.63 -10.69
CA ARG A 180 9.17 -12.29 -9.49
C ARG A 180 10.03 -13.51 -9.13
N GLY A 181 10.05 -13.88 -7.85
CA GLY A 181 10.66 -15.11 -7.39
C GLY A 181 9.64 -16.16 -6.96
N VAL A 182 9.91 -17.43 -7.27
CA VAL A 182 9.03 -18.57 -6.95
C VAL A 182 9.13 -19.05 -5.50
N GLY A 183 10.12 -18.59 -4.74
CA GLY A 183 10.38 -19.02 -3.37
C GLY A 183 10.99 -17.92 -2.50
N PRO A 184 11.50 -18.27 -1.30
CA PRO A 184 12.16 -17.33 -0.40
C PRO A 184 13.38 -16.66 -1.04
N VAL A 185 13.54 -15.36 -0.79
CA VAL A 185 14.76 -14.63 -1.19
C VAL A 185 15.96 -15.26 -0.49
N SER A 186 16.97 -15.65 -1.28
CA SER A 186 18.19 -16.33 -0.79
C SER A 186 19.46 -15.51 -1.01
N SER A 187 19.37 -14.37 -1.71
CA SER A 187 20.51 -13.50 -2.03
C SER A 187 20.12 -12.03 -1.93
N SER A 188 21.10 -11.14 -1.79
CA SER A 188 20.90 -9.68 -1.65
C SER A 188 20.25 -9.02 -2.87
N GLY A 189 20.34 -9.64 -4.06
CA GLY A 189 19.68 -9.19 -5.28
C GLY A 189 18.36 -9.90 -5.57
N GLY A 190 18.04 -10.98 -4.86
CA GLY A 190 16.91 -11.84 -5.19
C GLY A 190 15.54 -11.20 -5.01
N VAL A 191 14.55 -11.80 -5.65
CA VAL A 191 13.12 -11.48 -5.53
C VAL A 191 12.34 -12.73 -5.12
N GLY A 192 11.10 -12.54 -4.66
CA GLY A 192 10.26 -13.63 -4.14
C GLY A 192 9.77 -13.36 -2.73
N LEU A 193 9.57 -14.41 -1.95
CA LEU A 193 9.02 -14.32 -0.59
C LEU A 193 10.03 -13.68 0.38
N VAL A 194 9.63 -12.60 1.07
CA VAL A 194 10.50 -11.81 1.96
C VAL A 194 10.09 -11.82 3.43
N MET A 195 8.81 -12.08 3.73
CA MET A 195 8.33 -12.13 5.12
C MET A 195 7.17 -13.13 5.23
N LYS A 196 7.20 -13.95 6.30
CA LYS A 196 6.14 -14.89 6.69
C LYS A 196 5.55 -14.47 8.04
N CYS A 197 4.38 -15.04 8.38
CA CYS A 197 3.76 -14.93 9.70
C CYS A 197 4.72 -15.31 10.82
N SER A 198 4.54 -14.70 12.00
CA SER A 198 5.36 -15.04 13.17
C SER A 198 5.08 -16.47 13.63
N GLN A 199 6.10 -17.11 14.19
CA GLN A 199 5.99 -18.41 14.86
C GLN A 199 5.82 -18.27 16.36
N ASP A 200 5.94 -17.04 16.88
CA ASP A 200 5.75 -16.74 18.28
C ASP A 200 4.26 -16.73 18.62
N TRP A 201 3.85 -17.59 19.55
CA TRP A 201 2.44 -17.79 19.92
C TRP A 201 1.76 -16.53 20.46
N TRP A 202 2.52 -15.56 20.96
CA TRP A 202 2.03 -14.30 21.52
C TRP A 202 1.90 -13.18 20.48
N ALA A 203 2.42 -13.36 19.27
CA ALA A 203 2.44 -12.33 18.25
C ALA A 203 1.05 -12.10 17.63
N PHE A 204 0.76 -10.86 17.23
CA PHE A 204 -0.50 -10.52 16.55
C PHE A 204 -0.59 -11.04 15.12
N ASP A 205 0.51 -11.52 14.54
CA ASP A 205 0.66 -11.81 13.12
C ASP A 205 0.96 -13.29 12.84
N THR A 206 0.29 -14.17 13.57
CA THR A 206 0.48 -15.64 13.55
C THR A 206 -0.28 -16.34 12.41
N THR A 207 -1.39 -15.76 11.94
CA THR A 207 -2.30 -16.41 10.97
C THR A 207 -2.21 -15.84 9.56
N SER A 208 -1.87 -14.56 9.41
CA SER A 208 -1.75 -13.89 8.10
C SER A 208 -0.95 -12.60 8.24
N ILE A 209 -0.27 -12.18 7.16
CA ILE A 209 0.32 -10.84 7.06
C ILE A 209 0.07 -10.20 5.69
N ARG A 210 -0.10 -8.88 5.67
CA ARG A 210 -0.25 -8.09 4.43
C ARG A 210 0.53 -6.79 4.48
N PRO A 211 1.21 -6.40 3.40
CA PRO A 211 1.97 -5.15 3.40
C PRO A 211 1.00 -3.96 3.42
N GLY A 212 1.29 -3.01 4.31
CA GLY A 212 0.58 -1.75 4.44
C GLY A 212 1.33 -0.65 3.73
N GLU A 213 2.58 -0.35 4.10
CA GLU A 213 3.36 0.73 3.51
C GLU A 213 4.86 0.51 3.69
N VAL A 214 5.68 0.98 2.74
CA VAL A 214 7.14 0.97 2.86
C VAL A 214 7.69 2.38 2.82
N VAL A 215 8.22 2.83 3.95
CA VAL A 215 8.87 4.14 4.09
C VAL A 215 10.38 3.95 4.12
N VAL A 216 11.10 4.80 3.38
CA VAL A 216 12.57 4.86 3.44
C VAL A 216 12.96 5.96 4.41
N MET A 217 13.55 5.58 5.55
CA MET A 217 13.88 6.48 6.66
C MET A 217 15.30 7.08 6.54
N SER A 218 16.08 6.72 5.53
CA SER A 218 17.43 7.27 5.36
C SER A 218 17.39 8.77 5.04
N SER A 219 18.21 9.53 5.75
CA SER A 219 18.36 10.96 5.50
C SER A 219 19.06 11.18 4.17
N SER A 220 18.44 11.98 3.29
CA SER A 220 19.09 12.50 2.07
C SER A 220 20.33 13.36 2.36
N LYS A 221 20.62 13.68 3.63
CA LYS A 221 21.81 14.43 4.06
C LYS A 221 23.02 13.57 4.39
N VAL A 222 22.87 12.25 4.54
CA VAL A 222 24.00 11.35 4.83
C VAL A 222 24.29 10.57 3.56
N ARG A 223 25.49 10.76 2.98
CA ARG A 223 26.04 9.96 1.86
C ARG A 223 26.34 8.50 2.27
N ALA A 224 25.61 7.95 3.25
CA ALA A 224 25.73 6.55 3.61
C ALA A 224 24.85 5.74 2.65
N SER A 225 25.47 4.76 2.02
CA SER A 225 24.93 3.83 1.02
C SER A 225 23.89 2.83 1.58
N SER A 226 23.20 3.16 2.66
CA SER A 226 22.32 2.24 3.37
C SER A 226 20.96 2.87 3.61
N ALA A 227 20.02 2.63 2.70
CA ALA A 227 18.62 2.95 2.92
C ALA A 227 18.08 2.05 4.04
N VAL A 228 17.39 2.64 5.02
CA VAL A 228 16.66 1.87 6.04
C VAL A 228 15.19 1.90 5.67
N TYR A 229 14.67 0.73 5.28
CA TYR A 229 13.28 0.51 4.93
C TYR A 229 12.49 0.16 6.16
N TRP A 230 11.33 0.77 6.32
CA TRP A 230 10.34 0.48 7.34
C TRP A 230 9.08 -0.02 6.65
N LEU A 231 8.69 -1.25 6.93
CA LEU A 231 7.46 -1.88 6.45
C LEU A 231 6.43 -1.81 7.56
N TYR A 232 5.39 -1.01 7.35
CA TYR A 232 4.16 -1.08 8.11
C TYR A 232 3.28 -2.14 7.48
N TYR A 233 2.70 -3.04 8.28
CA TYR A 233 1.95 -4.18 7.76
C TYR A 233 0.75 -4.49 8.66
N SER A 234 -0.24 -5.19 8.12
CA SER A 234 -1.34 -5.75 8.93
C SER A 234 -0.98 -7.18 9.30
N GLY A 235 -1.03 -7.50 10.59
CA GLY A 235 -0.91 -8.86 11.10
C GLY A 235 -2.26 -9.35 11.59
N PHE A 236 -2.55 -10.61 11.33
CA PHE A 236 -3.82 -11.26 11.70
C PHE A 236 -3.54 -12.40 12.67
N SER A 237 -4.34 -12.46 13.74
CA SER A 237 -4.31 -13.56 14.70
C SER A 237 -5.48 -14.50 14.50
N SER A 238 -5.52 -15.61 15.25
CA SER A 238 -6.69 -16.49 15.28
C SER A 238 -7.86 -15.95 16.11
N GLU A 239 -7.68 -14.84 16.82
CA GLU A 239 -8.74 -14.18 17.59
C GLU A 239 -9.84 -13.73 16.62
N LYS A 240 -11.07 -14.18 16.91
CA LYS A 240 -12.26 -13.84 16.13
C LYS A 240 -12.93 -12.65 16.78
N VAL A 241 -13.50 -11.79 15.94
CA VAL A 241 -14.30 -10.67 16.42
C VAL A 241 -15.73 -11.15 16.56
N ASP A 242 -16.19 -11.33 17.80
CA ASP A 242 -17.54 -11.81 18.11
C ASP A 242 -18.56 -10.69 17.85
N TYR A 243 -19.48 -10.91 16.91
CA TYR A 243 -20.70 -10.11 16.78
C TYR A 243 -21.78 -10.80 17.61
N THR A 244 -22.51 -10.06 18.45
CA THR A 244 -23.65 -10.63 19.18
C THR A 244 -24.72 -11.07 18.18
N ASP A 245 -25.07 -12.35 18.19
CA ASP A 245 -26.17 -13.03 17.47
C ASP A 245 -27.54 -12.36 17.76
N ASP A 246 -27.78 -11.17 17.23
CA ASP A 246 -29.15 -10.74 16.94
C ASP A 246 -29.38 -11.01 15.45
N ASP A 247 -30.10 -12.10 15.18
CA ASP A 247 -30.54 -12.66 13.89
C ASP A 247 -31.37 -11.67 13.02
N SER A 248 -31.31 -10.37 13.32
CA SER A 248 -32.08 -9.30 12.70
C SER A 248 -31.30 -8.50 11.66
N LEU A 249 -29.97 -8.64 11.58
CA LEU A 249 -29.17 -8.10 10.47
C LEU A 249 -28.87 -9.21 9.46
N GLU A 250 -29.60 -9.24 8.35
CA GLU A 250 -29.29 -10.03 7.14
C GLU A 250 -27.98 -9.60 6.45
N PHE A 251 -27.03 -9.00 7.18
CA PHE A 251 -25.77 -8.51 6.64
C PHE A 251 -24.63 -9.45 7.02
N ARG A 252 -24.33 -10.41 6.13
CA ARG A 252 -23.13 -11.23 6.24
C ARG A 252 -21.91 -10.36 5.96
N LEU A 253 -21.27 -9.89 7.02
CA LEU A 253 -20.04 -9.11 6.93
C LEU A 253 -18.92 -10.02 6.40
N GLU A 254 -18.79 -10.10 5.08
CA GLU A 254 -17.68 -10.77 4.41
C GLU A 254 -16.39 -10.07 4.81
N ASN A 255 -15.35 -10.84 5.15
CA ASN A 255 -14.06 -10.31 5.53
C ASN A 255 -13.53 -9.45 4.35
N PRO A 256 -13.43 -8.11 4.51
CA PRO A 256 -13.07 -7.21 3.40
C PRO A 256 -11.68 -7.52 2.84
N GLU A 257 -10.84 -8.20 3.63
CA GLU A 257 -9.51 -8.64 3.23
C GLU A 257 -9.54 -10.02 2.54
N ARG A 258 -10.49 -10.92 2.82
CA ARG A 258 -10.52 -12.32 2.31
C ARG A 258 -11.72 -12.63 1.42
N PHE A 259 -11.96 -11.80 0.40
CA PHE A 259 -13.05 -11.94 -0.57
C PHE A 259 -13.06 -13.29 -1.36
N CYS A 260 -11.93 -14.01 -1.44
CA CYS A 260 -11.82 -15.21 -2.30
C CYS A 260 -12.28 -16.54 -1.65
N LEU A 261 -12.91 -16.53 -0.47
CA LEU A 261 -13.35 -17.75 0.22
C LEU A 261 -14.79 -18.18 -0.12
N ASP A 262 -15.57 -17.38 -0.83
CA ASP A 262 -16.97 -17.68 -1.13
C ASP A 262 -17.17 -18.56 -2.38
N ASN A 263 -16.39 -19.64 -2.48
CA ASN A 263 -16.76 -20.75 -3.34
C ASN A 263 -17.90 -21.55 -2.69
N VAL A 264 -19.06 -21.46 -3.32
CA VAL A 264 -20.39 -22.01 -3.01
C VAL A 264 -20.45 -23.52 -2.69
N ASN A 265 -19.34 -24.25 -2.67
CA ASN A 265 -19.33 -25.72 -2.58
C ASN A 265 -18.56 -26.35 -1.41
N SER A 266 -18.07 -25.59 -0.43
CA SER A 266 -17.63 -26.18 0.85
C SER A 266 -18.70 -25.95 1.91
N GLY A 267 -19.32 -27.02 2.38
CA GLY A 267 -20.32 -27.01 3.46
C GLY A 267 -19.71 -26.73 4.83
N ASP A 268 -18.80 -25.76 4.92
CA ASP A 268 -18.05 -25.47 6.14
C ASP A 268 -18.53 -24.19 6.82
N PHE A 269 -18.68 -24.26 8.13
CA PHE A 269 -19.32 -23.29 9.03
C PHE A 269 -18.47 -22.01 9.29
N ASP A 270 -17.58 -21.64 8.35
CA ASP A 270 -16.62 -20.54 8.50
C ASP A 270 -16.96 -19.29 7.66
N LYS A 271 -18.15 -19.25 7.05
CA LYS A 271 -18.67 -18.08 6.32
C LYS A 271 -18.84 -16.88 7.26
N GLY A 272 -18.17 -15.75 6.97
CA GLY A 272 -18.38 -14.46 7.64
C GLY A 272 -17.48 -14.14 8.84
N LYS A 273 -16.36 -14.85 9.05
CA LYS A 273 -15.47 -14.59 10.19
C LYS A 273 -14.47 -13.45 9.92
N ILE A 274 -14.61 -12.35 10.66
CA ILE A 274 -13.57 -11.32 10.77
C ILE A 274 -12.53 -11.78 11.78
N PHE A 275 -11.28 -11.82 11.33
CA PHE A 275 -10.13 -12.04 12.21
C PHE A 275 -9.64 -10.69 12.73
N LYS A 276 -9.29 -10.64 14.00
CA LYS A 276 -8.66 -9.46 14.58
C LYS A 276 -7.33 -9.22 13.87
N SER A 277 -7.16 -7.99 13.38
CA SER A 277 -5.91 -7.52 12.80
C SER A 277 -5.42 -6.29 13.54
N LEU A 278 -4.10 -6.18 13.63
CA LEU A 278 -3.40 -5.06 14.24
C LEU A 278 -2.24 -4.58 13.36
N PRO A 279 -1.84 -3.31 13.46
CA PRO A 279 -0.75 -2.75 12.68
C PRO A 279 0.61 -3.14 13.30
N GLY A 280 1.52 -3.59 12.44
CA GLY A 280 2.89 -3.98 12.76
C GLY A 280 3.93 -3.12 12.08
N LEU A 281 5.19 -3.25 12.54
CA LEU A 281 6.36 -2.63 11.94
C LEU A 281 7.50 -3.64 11.80
N ALA A 282 8.19 -3.59 10.66
CA ALA A 282 9.45 -4.28 10.44
C ALA A 282 10.47 -3.34 9.79
N MET A 283 11.75 -3.54 10.06
CA MET A 283 12.85 -2.82 9.44
C MET A 283 13.70 -3.73 8.54
N SER A 284 14.29 -3.13 7.51
CA SER A 284 15.23 -3.80 6.61
C SER A 284 16.26 -2.81 6.08
N GLN A 285 17.46 -3.28 5.77
CA GLN A 285 18.50 -2.49 5.08
C GLN A 285 18.49 -2.67 3.56
N ASP A 286 17.77 -3.68 3.06
CA ASP A 286 17.77 -4.08 1.65
C ASP A 286 16.36 -4.29 1.06
N GLY A 287 15.32 -4.11 1.88
CA GLY A 287 13.92 -4.33 1.51
C GLY A 287 13.53 -5.80 1.33
N ARG A 288 14.43 -6.73 1.66
CA ARG A 288 14.31 -8.18 1.40
C ARG A 288 14.37 -8.99 2.68
N HIS A 289 15.25 -8.63 3.60
CA HIS A 289 15.39 -9.27 4.89
C HIS A 289 14.83 -8.36 5.98
N TRP A 290 13.77 -8.80 6.64
CA TRP A 290 12.99 -7.98 7.57
C TRP A 290 13.14 -8.46 9.00
N ALA A 291 13.39 -7.52 9.91
CA ALA A 291 13.33 -7.73 11.36
C ALA A 291 12.12 -6.99 11.93
N ARG A 292 11.25 -7.69 12.67
CA ARG A 292 10.09 -7.09 13.34
C ARG A 292 10.55 -6.10 14.41
N ILE A 293 9.78 -5.03 14.59
CA ILE A 293 9.94 -4.06 15.68
C ILE A 293 8.71 -4.19 16.58
N GLU A 294 8.95 -4.42 17.86
CA GLU A 294 7.89 -4.49 18.86
C GLU A 294 7.35 -3.10 19.17
N GLY A 295 6.03 -2.93 19.03
CA GLY A 295 5.33 -1.73 19.47
C GLY A 295 4.90 -1.82 20.94
N GLU A 296 4.07 -0.87 21.37
CA GLU A 296 3.63 -0.76 22.78
C GLU A 296 2.65 -1.88 23.20
N HIS A 297 1.96 -2.49 22.24
CA HIS A 297 0.99 -3.54 22.54
C HIS A 297 1.69 -4.84 22.95
N HIS A 298 1.11 -5.59 23.89
CA HIS A 298 1.72 -6.79 24.47
C HIS A 298 1.99 -7.94 23.46
N SER A 299 1.37 -7.89 22.27
CA SER A 299 1.62 -8.84 21.18
C SER A 299 2.72 -8.38 20.22
N GLY A 300 3.37 -7.24 20.47
CA GLY A 300 4.33 -6.60 19.58
C GLY A 300 3.72 -5.68 18.52
N ALA A 301 2.38 -5.52 18.49
CA ALA A 301 1.71 -4.57 17.60
C ALA A 301 1.99 -3.11 17.99
N LEU A 302 1.86 -2.19 17.04
CA LEU A 302 2.12 -0.76 17.24
C LEU A 302 1.13 -0.12 18.21
N PHE A 303 -0.15 -0.47 18.10
CA PHE A 303 -1.23 -0.03 18.98
C PHE A 303 -2.43 -0.97 18.85
N ASP A 304 -3.35 -0.93 19.83
CA ASP A 304 -4.54 -1.79 19.87
C ASP A 304 -5.76 -1.14 19.20
N VAL A 305 -6.81 -1.96 19.01
CA VAL A 305 -8.15 -1.53 18.60
C VAL A 305 -8.74 -0.49 19.55
N GLY A 306 -9.82 0.14 19.11
CA GLY A 306 -10.59 1.04 19.96
C GLY A 306 -11.24 0.34 21.14
N SER A 307 -11.56 1.12 22.17
CA SER A 307 -12.40 0.66 23.27
C SER A 307 -13.80 0.27 22.75
N GLU A 308 -14.57 -0.47 23.54
CA GLU A 308 -15.95 -0.78 23.19
C GLU A 308 -16.72 0.50 22.79
N ARG A 309 -17.46 0.46 21.68
CA ARG A 309 -18.18 1.58 21.04
C ARG A 309 -17.33 2.61 20.32
N GLU A 310 -16.01 2.51 20.35
CA GLU A 310 -15.19 3.25 19.39
C GLU A 310 -15.36 2.62 18.00
N TRP A 311 -15.32 3.47 16.97
CA TRP A 311 -15.55 3.08 15.58
C TRP A 311 -14.53 2.06 15.04
N ASP A 312 -13.36 1.96 15.68
CA ASP A 312 -12.27 1.05 15.32
C ASP A 312 -12.05 -0.07 16.35
N SER A 313 -13.11 -0.45 17.08
CA SER A 313 -13.08 -1.51 18.09
C SER A 313 -12.95 -2.93 17.54
N MET A 314 -13.27 -3.14 16.26
CA MET A 314 -13.29 -4.49 15.66
C MET A 314 -11.90 -4.99 15.24
N PHE A 315 -11.18 -4.17 14.47
CA PHE A 315 -9.85 -4.50 13.93
C PHE A 315 -9.15 -3.24 13.42
N ILE A 316 -7.85 -3.30 13.15
CA ILE A 316 -7.11 -2.24 12.47
C ILE A 316 -6.30 -2.84 11.33
N ALA A 317 -6.60 -2.42 10.10
CA ALA A 317 -5.97 -2.96 8.90
C ALA A 317 -5.50 -1.87 7.93
N GLY A 318 -4.63 -2.29 7.01
CA GLY A 318 -4.09 -1.49 5.90
C GLY A 318 -3.35 -0.22 6.35
N PRO A 319 -2.38 -0.28 7.28
CA PRO A 319 -1.69 0.92 7.74
C PRO A 319 -0.88 1.57 6.61
N ARG A 320 -1.25 2.79 6.22
CA ARG A 320 -0.52 3.65 5.28
C ARG A 320 0.16 4.80 5.98
N VAL A 321 1.48 4.85 5.90
CA VAL A 321 2.28 5.89 6.56
C VAL A 321 2.84 6.92 5.58
N VAL A 322 2.58 8.19 5.86
CA VAL A 322 3.14 9.33 5.12
C VAL A 322 3.99 10.18 6.05
N PHE A 323 5.19 10.56 5.58
CA PHE A 323 6.04 11.53 6.26
C PHE A 323 5.64 12.95 5.83
N HIS A 324 5.07 13.72 6.76
CA HIS A 324 4.63 15.11 6.50
C HIS A 324 5.82 16.10 6.58
N GLY A 325 6.81 15.83 7.43
CA GLY A 325 7.93 16.73 7.73
C GLY A 325 8.01 17.07 9.22
N ASN A 326 9.11 17.65 9.69
CA ASN A 326 9.31 18.06 11.10
C ASN A 326 9.01 16.95 12.13
N SER A 327 9.41 15.71 11.81
CA SER A 327 9.09 14.54 12.64
C SER A 327 7.59 14.36 12.86
N ASP A 328 6.77 14.62 11.83
CA ASP A 328 5.34 14.31 11.81
C ASP A 328 5.09 13.17 10.81
N LEU A 329 4.79 11.99 11.34
CA LEU A 329 4.34 10.84 10.57
C LEU A 329 2.84 10.66 10.78
N ARG A 330 2.15 10.26 9.71
CA ARG A 330 0.71 10.08 9.70
C ARG A 330 0.37 8.71 9.15
N MET A 331 -0.32 7.92 9.96
CA MET A 331 -0.83 6.62 9.56
C MET A 331 -2.32 6.75 9.25
N TYR A 332 -2.72 6.29 8.08
CA TYR A 332 -4.11 6.09 7.72
C TYR A 332 -4.40 4.60 7.80
N TYR A 333 -5.44 4.22 8.52
CA TYR A 333 -5.84 2.83 8.71
C TYR A 333 -7.34 2.72 8.55
N HIS A 334 -7.85 1.53 8.36
CA HIS A 334 -9.30 1.31 8.27
C HIS A 334 -9.78 0.28 9.29
N SER A 335 -11.07 0.39 9.59
CA SER A 335 -11.81 -0.50 10.49
C SER A 335 -13.28 -0.54 10.09
N PHE A 336 -14.08 -1.25 10.88
CA PHE A 336 -15.52 -1.34 10.75
C PHE A 336 -16.21 -0.76 11.98
N ASP A 337 -17.04 0.25 11.77
CA ASP A 337 -17.84 0.86 12.80
C ASP A 337 -19.15 0.09 12.97
N VAL A 338 -19.23 -0.67 14.06
CA VAL A 338 -20.40 -1.50 14.40
C VAL A 338 -21.66 -0.67 14.57
N GLU A 339 -21.57 0.55 15.11
CA GLU A 339 -22.74 1.37 15.40
C GLU A 339 -23.40 1.89 14.11
N SER A 340 -22.59 2.25 13.11
CA SER A 340 -23.09 2.70 11.80
C SER A 340 -23.24 1.60 10.77
N GLY A 341 -22.64 0.42 10.99
CA GLY A 341 -22.59 -0.66 10.02
C GLY A 341 -21.72 -0.33 8.79
N GLN A 342 -20.76 0.59 8.94
CA GLN A 342 -19.96 1.10 7.83
C GLN A 342 -18.46 0.93 8.08
N PHE A 343 -17.72 0.69 7.01
CA PHE A 343 -16.27 0.84 7.01
C PHE A 343 -15.86 2.31 7.13
N GLY A 344 -14.74 2.55 7.78
CA GLY A 344 -14.18 3.89 7.91
C GLY A 344 -12.66 3.89 7.79
N ILE A 345 -12.13 5.02 7.36
CA ILE A 345 -10.69 5.32 7.42
C ILE A 345 -10.47 6.29 8.57
N GLY A 346 -9.54 5.95 9.45
CA GLY A 346 -9.04 6.78 10.53
C GLY A 346 -7.62 7.24 10.32
N ILE A 347 -7.15 8.07 11.24
CA ILE A 347 -5.78 8.57 11.24
C ILE A 347 -5.14 8.48 12.62
N ALA A 348 -3.84 8.16 12.64
CA ALA A 348 -2.98 8.25 13.81
C ALA A 348 -1.72 9.08 13.48
N ARG A 349 -1.14 9.72 14.50
CA ARG A 349 0.10 10.50 14.36
C ARG A 349 1.22 9.94 15.20
N SER A 350 2.45 10.06 14.69
CA SER A 350 3.66 9.67 15.40
C SER A 350 4.79 10.65 15.14
N ARG A 351 5.72 10.75 16.10
CA ARG A 351 6.98 11.50 15.94
C ARG A 351 8.19 10.64 15.59
N ASP A 352 8.12 9.36 15.92
CA ASP A 352 9.22 8.39 15.77
C ASP A 352 8.86 7.24 14.82
N GLY A 353 7.59 7.12 14.41
CA GLY A 353 7.06 6.06 13.58
C GLY A 353 6.76 4.76 14.34
N ILE A 354 6.99 4.71 15.66
CA ILE A 354 6.80 3.52 16.50
C ILE A 354 5.64 3.75 17.47
N ASN A 355 5.59 4.92 18.11
CA ASN A 355 4.54 5.27 19.07
C ASN A 355 3.47 6.11 18.37
N TRP A 356 2.23 5.65 18.36
CA TRP A 356 1.15 6.24 17.57
C TRP A 356 0.00 6.72 18.45
N MET A 357 -0.49 7.92 18.18
CA MET A 357 -1.66 8.50 18.81
C MET A 357 -2.82 8.54 17.80
N LYS A 358 -3.87 7.74 18.06
CA LYS A 358 -5.10 7.74 17.25
C LYS A 358 -5.83 9.08 17.39
N LEU A 359 -6.32 9.62 16.28
CA LEU A 359 -7.08 10.88 16.24
C LEU A 359 -8.54 10.70 15.80
N GLY A 360 -8.94 9.46 15.49
CA GLY A 360 -10.31 9.11 15.12
C GLY A 360 -10.53 8.97 13.60
N ARG A 361 -11.80 8.80 13.24
CA ARG A 361 -12.28 8.59 11.86
C ARG A 361 -12.25 9.88 11.05
N ILE A 362 -11.75 9.80 9.82
CA ILE A 362 -11.68 10.92 8.86
C ILE A 362 -12.57 10.74 7.62
N ILE A 363 -12.88 9.50 7.23
CA ILE A 363 -13.81 9.17 6.13
C ILE A 363 -14.69 8.00 6.60
N GLY A 364 -16.00 8.09 6.36
CA GLY A 364 -16.98 7.01 6.57
C GLY A 364 -17.78 6.74 5.30
N GLY A 365 -18.99 6.19 5.42
CA GLY A 365 -19.90 5.94 4.29
C GLY A 365 -20.16 7.16 3.41
N GLY A 366 -20.33 6.91 2.13
CA GLY A 366 -20.79 7.87 1.14
C GLY A 366 -22.30 8.14 1.28
N LYS A 367 -22.85 8.85 0.28
CA LYS A 367 -24.30 9.05 0.18
C LYS A 367 -24.97 7.71 -0.16
N THR A 368 -26.27 7.57 0.14
CA THR A 368 -27.06 6.43 -0.36
C THR A 368 -26.91 6.29 -1.88
N SER A 369 -26.77 5.06 -2.37
CA SER A 369 -26.51 4.68 -3.76
C SER A 369 -25.14 5.06 -4.34
N SER A 370 -24.23 5.62 -3.53
CA SER A 370 -22.85 5.85 -3.96
C SER A 370 -22.03 4.56 -3.95
N PHE A 371 -20.94 4.55 -4.71
CA PHE A 371 -20.03 3.39 -4.82
C PHE A 371 -19.33 3.05 -3.48
N ASP A 372 -19.41 3.94 -2.48
CA ASP A 372 -18.82 3.80 -1.17
C ASP A 372 -19.83 4.03 -0.03
N GLU A 373 -21.12 3.74 -0.27
CA GLU A 373 -22.21 3.85 0.70
C GLU A 373 -21.91 3.13 2.03
N PHE A 374 -21.35 1.92 1.97
CA PHE A 374 -20.94 1.15 3.16
C PHE A 374 -19.52 1.45 3.63
N GLY A 375 -18.89 2.49 3.08
CA GLY A 375 -17.65 3.03 3.60
C GLY A 375 -16.46 2.86 2.68
N ALA A 376 -15.31 3.24 3.26
CA ALA A 376 -14.03 3.29 2.57
C ALA A 376 -12.99 2.46 3.34
N ILE A 377 -12.17 1.72 2.61
CA ILE A 377 -11.06 0.91 3.14
C ILE A 377 -9.81 1.05 2.28
N ASN A 378 -8.71 0.42 2.71
CA ASN A 378 -7.48 0.28 1.92
C ASN A 378 -7.01 1.59 1.27
N ALA A 379 -6.93 2.65 2.08
CA ALA A 379 -6.41 3.94 1.62
C ALA A 379 -5.01 3.78 1.04
N CYS A 380 -4.63 4.69 0.14
CA CYS A 380 -3.28 5.00 -0.28
C CYS A 380 -3.17 6.52 -0.36
N VAL A 381 -2.36 7.09 0.52
CA VAL A 381 -2.24 8.54 0.66
C VAL A 381 -0.88 9.00 0.15
N VAL A 382 -0.90 10.00 -0.72
CA VAL A 382 0.30 10.65 -1.25
C VAL A 382 0.23 12.14 -0.96
N ARG A 383 1.35 12.70 -0.50
CA ARG A 383 1.55 14.15 -0.41
C ARG A 383 2.14 14.64 -1.72
N ASN A 384 1.43 15.52 -2.42
CA ASN A 384 1.91 16.11 -3.66
C ASN A 384 3.14 16.99 -3.38
N LYS A 385 4.24 16.72 -4.11
CA LYS A 385 5.49 17.48 -3.96
C LYS A 385 5.35 18.96 -4.37
N LYS A 386 4.43 19.29 -5.29
CA LYS A 386 4.31 20.63 -5.89
C LYS A 386 3.56 21.61 -4.97
N ASP A 387 2.39 21.22 -4.46
CA ASP A 387 1.52 22.10 -3.67
C ASP A 387 1.36 21.67 -2.20
N GLY A 388 1.96 20.55 -1.80
CA GLY A 388 1.94 20.04 -0.44
C GLY A 388 0.60 19.45 0.01
N LYS A 389 -0.42 19.43 -0.85
CA LYS A 389 -1.73 18.86 -0.57
C LYS A 389 -1.69 17.34 -0.58
N TYR A 390 -2.72 16.73 -0.02
CA TYR A 390 -2.85 15.30 0.13
C TYR A 390 -3.92 14.77 -0.80
N LEU A 391 -3.57 13.69 -1.51
CA LEU A 391 -4.47 12.89 -2.32
C LEU A 391 -4.54 11.50 -1.71
N MET A 392 -5.75 10.97 -1.57
CA MET A 392 -6.02 9.61 -1.12
C MET A 392 -6.76 8.88 -2.24
N ALA A 393 -6.22 7.77 -2.71
CA ALA A 393 -7.04 6.74 -3.33
C ALA A 393 -7.54 5.80 -2.25
N TYR A 394 -8.80 5.37 -2.35
CA TYR A 394 -9.38 4.43 -1.40
C TYR A 394 -10.29 3.45 -2.13
N GLU A 395 -10.48 2.29 -1.53
CA GLU A 395 -11.45 1.30 -1.98
C GLU A 395 -12.80 1.59 -1.33
N GLY A 396 -13.80 1.87 -2.17
CA GLY A 396 -15.19 2.09 -1.77
C GLY A 396 -15.98 0.79 -1.76
N VAL A 397 -16.88 0.67 -0.78
CA VAL A 397 -17.80 -0.45 -0.62
C VAL A 397 -19.22 0.01 -0.88
N ALA A 398 -19.81 -0.44 -1.98
CA ALA A 398 -21.20 -0.13 -2.31
C ALA A 398 -22.18 -0.96 -1.45
N ALA A 399 -23.46 -0.56 -1.43
CA ALA A 399 -24.51 -1.29 -0.71
C ALA A 399 -24.70 -2.74 -1.17
N ASP A 400 -24.36 -3.07 -2.42
CA ASP A 400 -24.38 -4.42 -2.97
C ASP A 400 -23.05 -5.18 -2.76
N GLY A 401 -22.11 -4.60 -2.02
CA GLY A 401 -20.77 -5.15 -1.77
C GLY A 401 -19.77 -4.94 -2.90
N LYS A 402 -20.18 -4.36 -4.06
CA LYS A 402 -19.27 -4.09 -5.18
C LYS A 402 -18.14 -3.15 -4.75
N ARG A 403 -16.91 -3.50 -5.14
CA ARG A 403 -15.70 -2.72 -4.84
C ARG A 403 -15.26 -1.89 -6.04
N SER A 404 -15.01 -0.62 -5.77
CA SER A 404 -14.50 0.36 -6.74
C SER A 404 -13.48 1.28 -6.07
N ILE A 405 -12.69 2.02 -6.84
CA ILE A 405 -11.70 2.96 -6.28
C ILE A 405 -12.19 4.39 -6.44
N GLY A 406 -12.19 5.13 -5.33
CA GLY A 406 -12.49 6.55 -5.26
C GLY A 406 -11.27 7.40 -4.93
N LEU A 407 -11.42 8.72 -4.98
CA LEU A 407 -10.41 9.68 -4.55
C LEU A 407 -10.95 10.64 -3.50
N ALA A 408 -10.09 11.04 -2.57
CA ALA A 408 -10.34 12.11 -1.62
C ALA A 408 -9.12 13.03 -1.51
N VAL A 409 -9.34 14.29 -1.17
CA VAL A 409 -8.30 15.30 -1.02
C VAL A 409 -8.38 15.98 0.34
N SER A 410 -7.21 16.38 0.85
CA SER A 410 -7.09 17.22 2.05
C SER A 410 -5.99 18.26 1.85
N PRO A 411 -6.17 19.50 2.29
CA PRO A 411 -5.11 20.51 2.24
C PRO A 411 -3.90 20.16 3.09
N ASP A 412 -4.12 19.59 4.27
CA ASP A 412 -3.07 19.32 5.24
C ASP A 412 -2.77 17.84 5.43
N GLY A 413 -3.68 16.93 5.06
CA GLY A 413 -3.60 15.49 5.27
C GLY A 413 -4.01 15.03 6.66
N LEU A 414 -4.42 15.92 7.56
CA LEU A 414 -4.79 15.62 8.93
C LEU A 414 -6.31 15.56 9.08
N LYS A 415 -7.00 16.51 8.47
CA LYS A 415 -8.45 16.72 8.59
C LYS A 415 -9.01 17.25 7.27
N ASP A 416 -10.29 17.64 7.29
CA ASP A 416 -10.96 18.27 6.14
C ASP A 416 -10.85 17.45 4.85
N TRP A 417 -10.84 16.12 4.99
CA TRP A 417 -10.87 15.18 3.88
C TRP A 417 -12.20 15.29 3.15
N ARG A 418 -12.14 15.47 1.84
CA ARG A 418 -13.32 15.59 0.97
C ARG A 418 -13.15 14.64 -0.18
N ARG A 419 -14.21 13.88 -0.48
CA ARG A 419 -14.30 13.12 -1.73
C ARG A 419 -14.06 14.06 -2.90
N PHE A 420 -13.20 13.65 -3.81
CA PHE A 420 -12.82 14.47 -4.96
C PHE A 420 -14.00 14.61 -5.93
N GLN A 421 -14.77 13.54 -6.10
CA GLN A 421 -15.99 13.46 -6.90
C GLN A 421 -16.92 12.37 -6.33
N ASP A 422 -18.19 12.38 -6.74
CA ASP A 422 -19.19 11.39 -6.28
C ASP A 422 -19.03 10.02 -7.01
N GLU A 423 -18.41 9.99 -8.20
CA GLU A 423 -18.22 8.79 -9.01
C GLU A 423 -16.87 8.10 -8.74
N ALA A 424 -16.82 6.77 -8.85
CA ALA A 424 -15.56 6.04 -8.76
C ALA A 424 -14.60 6.43 -9.91
N VAL A 425 -13.30 6.55 -9.60
CA VAL A 425 -12.27 6.82 -10.61
C VAL A 425 -11.82 5.56 -11.34
N LEU A 426 -12.04 4.39 -10.74
CA LEU A 426 -11.86 3.09 -11.37
C LEU A 426 -12.91 2.11 -10.84
N GLU A 427 -13.73 1.59 -11.75
CA GLU A 427 -14.69 0.53 -11.48
C GLU A 427 -14.25 -0.81 -12.06
N ALA A 428 -14.91 -1.89 -11.63
CA ALA A 428 -14.84 -3.21 -12.27
C ALA A 428 -14.92 -3.11 -13.80
N SER A 429 -14.14 -3.92 -14.52
CA SER A 429 -14.22 -3.93 -15.98
C SER A 429 -15.55 -4.49 -16.46
N VAL A 430 -15.96 -4.09 -17.67
CA VAL A 430 -17.05 -4.76 -18.40
C VAL A 430 -16.76 -6.26 -18.62
N LYS A 431 -17.83 -7.04 -18.86
CA LYS A 431 -17.97 -8.51 -18.74
C LYS A 431 -16.75 -9.40 -19.01
N ASP A 432 -15.84 -9.04 -19.91
CA ASP A 432 -14.70 -9.88 -20.30
C ASP A 432 -13.34 -9.44 -19.75
N GLY A 433 -13.26 -8.36 -18.96
CA GLY A 433 -12.00 -8.00 -18.31
C GLY A 433 -11.67 -8.92 -17.14
N TRP A 434 -10.37 -9.10 -16.88
CA TRP A 434 -9.87 -9.95 -15.80
C TRP A 434 -10.24 -9.44 -14.39
N ASP A 435 -10.61 -8.16 -14.27
CA ASP A 435 -11.00 -7.46 -13.04
C ASP A 435 -12.49 -7.07 -13.07
N ASN A 436 -13.34 -7.93 -13.66
CA ASN A 436 -14.77 -7.68 -13.89
C ASN A 436 -15.67 -7.86 -12.67
N LYS A 437 -15.17 -8.39 -11.55
CA LYS A 437 -15.93 -8.52 -10.30
C LYS A 437 -15.69 -7.34 -9.36
N GLY A 438 -14.52 -6.71 -9.45
CA GLY A 438 -14.22 -5.48 -8.76
C GLY A 438 -12.74 -5.17 -8.69
N VAL A 439 -12.46 -4.00 -8.12
CA VAL A 439 -11.13 -3.44 -7.98
C VAL A 439 -10.96 -2.85 -6.58
N GLY A 440 -9.76 -2.94 -6.03
CA GLY A 440 -9.48 -2.49 -4.67
C GLY A 440 -7.99 -2.40 -4.38
N SER A 441 -7.64 -2.22 -3.11
CA SER A 441 -6.25 -2.08 -2.63
C SER A 441 -5.38 -1.15 -3.50
N PRO A 442 -5.78 0.13 -3.70
CA PRO A 442 -5.05 1.06 -4.54
C PRO A 442 -3.63 1.34 -4.02
N CYS A 443 -2.71 1.62 -4.94
CA CYS A 443 -1.40 2.19 -4.69
C CYS A 443 -1.09 3.26 -5.74
N LEU A 444 -1.12 4.53 -5.34
CA LEU A 444 -0.83 5.68 -6.19
C LEU A 444 0.66 5.98 -6.19
N VAL A 445 1.21 6.16 -7.40
CA VAL A 445 2.58 6.59 -7.64
C VAL A 445 2.54 7.84 -8.52
N GLN A 446 3.06 8.96 -7.98
CA GLN A 446 3.26 10.19 -8.74
C GLN A 446 4.46 10.00 -9.68
N MET A 447 4.26 10.29 -10.97
CA MET A 447 5.33 10.26 -11.96
C MET A 447 6.04 11.62 -11.99
N ASP A 448 7.36 11.59 -12.07
CA ASP A 448 8.17 12.80 -12.25
C ASP A 448 8.09 13.26 -13.73
N GLY A 449 7.80 14.55 -13.93
CA GLY A 449 7.63 15.18 -15.23
C GLY A 449 7.04 16.58 -15.12
N GLU A 450 7.03 17.33 -16.23
CA GLU A 450 6.39 18.66 -16.30
C GLU A 450 4.87 18.55 -16.04
N VAL A 451 4.27 17.43 -16.46
CA VAL A 451 2.87 17.08 -16.27
C VAL A 451 2.70 16.23 -15.01
N ASP A 452 1.64 16.48 -14.25
CA ASP A 452 1.21 15.62 -13.14
C ASP A 452 0.58 14.33 -13.66
N GLU A 453 1.42 13.36 -14.03
CA GLU A 453 0.99 12.01 -14.40
C GLU A 453 1.02 11.09 -13.18
N TRP A 454 0.02 10.23 -13.06
CA TRP A 454 -0.13 9.29 -11.97
C TRP A 454 -0.32 7.87 -12.48
N ARG A 455 0.36 6.92 -11.83
CA ARG A 455 0.10 5.50 -11.99
C ARG A 455 -0.64 4.98 -10.76
N LEU A 456 -1.73 4.30 -11.01
CA LEU A 456 -2.52 3.59 -10.01
C LEU A 456 -2.31 2.10 -10.20
N TYR A 457 -1.59 1.47 -9.28
CA TYR A 457 -1.57 0.03 -9.15
C TYR A 457 -2.75 -0.40 -8.28
N TYR A 458 -3.42 -1.49 -8.65
CA TYR A 458 -4.62 -1.90 -7.94
C TYR A 458 -4.76 -3.42 -7.98
N ARG A 459 -5.43 -3.97 -6.97
CA ARG A 459 -5.86 -5.36 -6.99
C ARG A 459 -7.15 -5.45 -7.81
N GLY A 460 -7.21 -6.35 -8.78
CA GLY A 460 -8.42 -6.69 -9.49
C GLY A 460 -8.82 -8.14 -9.22
N PHE A 461 -10.13 -8.40 -9.28
CA PHE A 461 -10.67 -9.75 -9.13
C PHE A 461 -11.69 -10.03 -10.24
N GLY A 462 -11.61 -11.25 -10.78
CA GLY A 462 -12.39 -11.67 -11.93
C GLY A 462 -13.26 -12.90 -11.69
N ASN A 463 -13.91 -13.37 -12.75
CA ASN A 463 -14.64 -14.63 -12.73
C ASN A 463 -13.74 -15.80 -12.28
N GLY A 464 -14.29 -16.70 -11.45
CA GLY A 464 -13.55 -17.83 -10.88
C GLY A 464 -12.68 -17.47 -9.67
N GLY A 465 -12.82 -16.26 -9.11
CA GLY A 465 -12.09 -15.83 -7.91
C GLY A 465 -10.62 -15.50 -8.16
N ARG A 466 -10.20 -15.44 -9.43
CA ARG A 466 -8.84 -15.12 -9.82
C ARG A 466 -8.52 -13.67 -9.51
N ALA A 467 -7.44 -13.45 -8.76
CA ALA A 467 -6.92 -12.13 -8.43
C ALA A 467 -5.66 -11.81 -9.24
N GLY A 468 -5.42 -10.52 -9.45
CA GLY A 468 -4.21 -10.01 -10.11
C GLY A 468 -3.95 -8.56 -9.70
N ILE A 469 -2.76 -8.05 -10.03
CA ILE A 469 -2.42 -6.64 -9.86
C ILE A 469 -2.39 -5.96 -11.23
N GLY A 470 -3.26 -4.96 -11.35
CA GLY A 470 -3.39 -4.13 -12.52
C GLY A 470 -2.72 -2.77 -12.38
N MET A 471 -2.60 -2.06 -13.50
CA MET A 471 -2.14 -0.69 -13.59
C MET A 471 -3.09 0.15 -14.43
N ALA A 472 -3.42 1.33 -13.92
CA ALA A 472 -4.12 2.38 -14.64
C ALA A 472 -3.31 3.68 -14.60
N ILE A 473 -3.48 4.51 -15.63
CA ILE A 473 -2.78 5.79 -15.79
C ILE A 473 -3.78 6.94 -15.75
N SER A 474 -3.40 8.08 -15.18
CA SER A 474 -4.24 9.29 -15.17
C SER A 474 -4.49 9.81 -16.59
N GLN A 475 -5.65 10.39 -16.83
CA GLN A 475 -5.97 11.00 -18.12
C GLN A 475 -5.41 12.42 -18.21
N GLY A 476 -4.21 12.57 -18.76
CA GLY A 476 -3.54 13.87 -18.86
C GLY A 476 -3.13 14.39 -17.49
N ASN A 477 -3.24 15.70 -17.28
CA ASN A 477 -2.88 16.37 -16.02
C ASN A 477 -3.94 16.22 -14.91
N ASP A 478 -5.04 15.50 -15.18
CA ASP A 478 -6.17 15.40 -14.27
C ASP A 478 -6.19 14.03 -13.56
N VAL A 479 -6.18 14.08 -12.23
CA VAL A 479 -6.29 12.89 -11.37
C VAL A 479 -7.72 12.35 -11.30
N SER A 480 -8.72 13.08 -11.82
CA SER A 480 -10.14 12.72 -11.77
C SER A 480 -10.49 11.41 -12.49
N SER A 481 -9.64 10.95 -13.42
CA SER A 481 -9.95 9.79 -14.24
C SER A 481 -8.72 8.94 -14.53
N PHE A 482 -8.87 7.62 -14.36
CA PHE A 482 -7.86 6.63 -14.66
C PHE A 482 -8.29 5.74 -15.83
N ARG A 483 -7.35 5.41 -16.72
CA ARG A 483 -7.54 4.40 -17.77
C ARG A 483 -6.62 3.22 -17.53
N ARG A 484 -7.21 2.01 -17.50
CA ARG A 484 -6.45 0.75 -17.54
C ARG A 484 -5.40 0.80 -18.66
N TRP A 485 -4.16 0.47 -18.31
CA TRP A 485 -3.04 0.47 -19.24
C TRP A 485 -3.30 -0.52 -20.39
N LYS A 486 -2.90 -0.14 -21.62
CA LYS A 486 -3.25 -0.86 -22.87
C LYS A 486 -2.05 -1.46 -23.61
N GLY A 487 -0.86 -1.52 -23.01
CA GLY A 487 0.36 -1.77 -23.77
C GLY A 487 0.90 -0.49 -24.42
N PHE A 488 2.13 -0.56 -24.92
CA PHE A 488 2.63 0.45 -25.85
C PHE A 488 1.85 0.30 -27.17
N HIS A 489 1.24 1.38 -27.65
CA HIS A 489 0.88 1.47 -29.05
C HIS A 489 2.20 1.72 -29.78
N LEU A 490 2.73 0.68 -30.42
CA LEU A 490 3.91 0.77 -31.29
C LEU A 490 3.54 1.47 -32.60
#